data_AF-A0A658NKJ5-F1
#
_entry.id   AF-A0A658NKJ5-F1
#
_cell.length_a   1.000
_cell.length_b   1.000
_cell.length_c   1.000
_cell.angle_alpha   90.00
_cell.angle_beta   90.00
_cell.angle_gamma   90.00
#
_symmetry.space_group_name_H-M   'P 1'
#
loop_
_entity.id
_entity.type
_entity.pdbx_description
1 polymer ?
#
loop_
_entity_poly.entity_id
_entity_poly.type
_entity_poly.pdbx_seq_one_letter_code
_entity_poly.pdbx_strand_id
1 'polypeptide(L)' 'MIPIGDDVPGERFPFLTYVLIGLNVMVFLFQLSLPQAELRELILTWGVTP' A
#
# COMPACT_ATOMS: atom_id res chain seq x y z
N MET A 1 -12.47 10.12 36.27
CA MET A 1 -13.07 10.13 34.92
C MET A 1 -14.26 9.20 34.97
N ILE A 2 -15.46 9.71 34.73
CA ILE A 2 -16.68 8.89 34.67
C ILE A 2 -16.76 8.34 33.24
N PRO A 3 -16.82 7.02 33.02
CA PRO A 3 -16.95 6.47 31.67
C PRO A 3 -18.41 6.65 31.23
N ILE A 4 -18.68 7.69 30.46
CA ILE A 4 -19.90 7.74 29.63
C ILE A 4 -19.62 6.74 28.50
N GLY A 5 -20.37 5.65 28.46
CA GLY A 5 -20.15 4.57 27.49
C GLY A 5 -20.12 5.12 26.07
N ASP A 6 -18.94 5.06 25.45
CA ASP A 6 -18.79 5.27 24.03
C ASP A 6 -19.12 3.91 23.40
N ASP A 7 -20.28 3.79 22.76
CA ASP A 7 -20.57 2.67 21.87
C ASP A 7 -19.66 2.83 20.64
N VAL A 8 -18.36 2.55 20.81
CA VAL A 8 -17.39 2.60 19.73
C VAL A 8 -17.80 1.49 18.76
N PRO A 9 -18.24 1.83 17.53
CA PRO A 9 -18.65 0.81 16.57
C PRO A 9 -17.51 -0.18 16.40
N GLY A 10 -17.81 -1.48 16.56
CA GLY A 10 -16.81 -2.55 16.57
C GLY A 10 -15.83 -2.46 15.41
N GLU A 11 -14.60 -2.91 15.68
CA GLU A 11 -13.45 -2.88 14.77
C GLU A 11 -13.90 -3.24 13.33
N ARG A 12 -13.93 -2.24 12.45
CA ARG A 12 -14.25 -2.47 11.04
C ARG A 12 -13.09 -3.24 10.44
N PHE A 13 -13.39 -4.36 9.77
CA PHE A 13 -12.36 -5.08 9.03
C PHE A 13 -11.70 -4.12 8.01
N PRO A 14 -10.37 -3.89 8.08
CA PRO A 14 -9.70 -2.85 7.31
C PRO A 14 -9.43 -3.33 5.87
N PHE A 15 -10.50 -3.62 5.13
CA PHE A 15 -10.45 -4.17 3.79
C PHE A 15 -9.59 -3.33 2.85
N LEU A 16 -9.78 -2.00 2.84
CA LEU A 16 -8.98 -1.08 2.02
C LEU A 16 -7.49 -1.17 2.34
N THR A 17 -7.13 -1.29 3.62
CA THR A 17 -5.73 -1.40 4.05
C THR A 17 -5.09 -2.66 3.47
N TYR A 18 -5.76 -3.81 3.56
CA TYR A 18 -5.26 -5.05 2.98
C TYR A 18 -5.16 -4.99 1.45
N VAL A 19 -6.13 -4.35 0.77
CA VAL A 19 -6.08 -4.14 -0.68
C VAL A 19 -4.88 -3.29 -1.07
N LEU A 20 -4.65 -2.17 -0.37
CA LEU A 20 -3.51 -1.28 -0.63
C LEU A 20 -2.17 -1.99 -0.40
N ILE A 21 -2.05 -2.76 0.69
CA ILE A 21 -0.86 -3.57 0.95
C ILE A 21 -0.65 -4.58 -0.18
N GLY A 22 -1.69 -5.32 -0.57
CA GLY A 22 -1.61 -6.29 -1.66
C GLY A 22 -1.18 -5.66 -2.99
N LEU A 23 -1.70 -4.49 -3.32
CA LEU A 23 -1.31 -3.75 -4.53
C LEU A 23 0.16 -3.34 -4.50
N ASN A 24 0.64 -2.81 -3.38
CA ASN A 24 2.06 -2.44 -3.22
C ASN A 24 2.97 -3.67 -3.37
N VAL A 25 2.59 -4.80 -2.77
CA VAL A 25 3.34 -6.06 -2.90
C VAL A 25 3.36 -6.53 -4.35
N MET A 26 2.23 -6.49 -5.08
CA MET A 26 2.19 -6.86 -6.49
C MET A 26 3.11 -5.98 -7.35
N VAL A 27 3.07 -4.66 -7.15
CA VAL A 27 3.94 -3.72 -7.87
C VAL A 27 5.41 -4.00 -7.57
N PHE A 28 5.75 -4.30 -6.31
CA PHE A 28 7.12 -4.64 -5.92
C PHE A 28 7.61 -5.93 -6.60
N LEU A 29 6.78 -6.99 -6.61
CA LEU A 29 7.12 -8.24 -7.28
C LEU A 29 7.30 -8.06 -8.79
N PHE A 30 6.48 -7.22 -9.41
CA PHE A 30 6.65 -6.84 -10.81
C PHE A 30 8.01 -6.18 -11.03
N GLN A 31 8.37 -5.16 -10.25
CA GLN A 31 9.68 -4.49 -10.35
C GLN A 31 10.85 -5.47 -10.17
N LEU A 32 10.73 -6.43 -9.25
CA LEU A 32 11.75 -7.45 -8.99
C LEU A 32 11.93 -8.43 -10.15
N SER A 33 10.89 -8.64 -10.95
CA SER A 33 10.92 -9.49 -12.14
C SER A 33 11.53 -8.80 -13.37
N LEU A 34 11.70 -7.48 -13.35
CA LEU A 34 12.20 -6.71 -14.50
C LEU A 34 13.73 -6.84 -14.66
N PRO A 35 14.23 -6.88 -15.91
CA PRO A 35 15.65 -6.67 -16.20
C PRO A 35 16.13 -5.29 -15.73
N GLN A 36 17.42 -5.19 -15.40
CA GLN A 36 18.02 -3.97 -14.85
C GLN A 36 17.82 -2.71 -15.72
N ALA A 37 17.77 -2.87 -17.06
CA ALA A 37 17.53 -1.76 -17.97
C ALA A 37 16.09 -1.20 -17.83
N GLU A 38 15.09 -2.08 -17.81
CA GLU A 38 13.68 -1.74 -17.69
C GLU A 38 13.35 -1.19 -16.30
N LEU A 39 13.92 -1.77 -15.24
CA LEU A 39 13.78 -1.26 -13.88
C LEU A 39 14.29 0.18 -13.76
N ARG A 40 15.45 0.47 -14.38
CA ARG A 40 16.04 1.82 -14.37
C ARG A 40 15.14 2.81 -15.09
N GLU A 41 14.60 2.46 -16.25
CA GLU A 41 13.67 3.32 -17.00
C GLU A 41 12.40 3.59 -16.20
N LEU A 42 11.82 2.57 -15.57
CA LEU A 42 10.65 2.70 -14.71
C LEU A 42 10.91 3.66 -13.54
N ILE A 43 12.03 3.50 -12.85
CA ILE A 43 12.40 4.37 -11.72
C ILE A 43 12.65 5.81 -12.19
N LEU A 44 13.35 6.01 -13.30
CA LEU A 44 13.63 7.36 -13.82
C LEU A 44 12.37 8.08 -14.30
N THR A 45 11.37 7.34 -14.78
CA THR A 45 10.12 7.91 -15.27
C THR A 45 9.12 8.17 -14.13
N TRP A 46 8.99 7.23 -13.19
CA TRP A 46 7.90 7.24 -12.20
C TRP A 46 8.35 7.43 -10.75
N GLY A 47 9.63 7.21 -10.44
CA GLY A 47 10.14 7.14 -9.06
C GLY A 47 10.19 8.48 -8.31
N VAL A 48 10.08 9.61 -9.02
CA VAL A 48 10.14 10.97 -8.43
C VAL A 48 9.06 11.90 -9.02
N THR A 49 8.01 11.34 -9.62
CA THR A 49 6.91 12.16 -10.16
C THR A 49 6.11 12.75 -9.00
N PRO A 50 5.99 14.09 -8.89
CA PRO A 50 5.29 14.75 -7.79
C PRO A 50 3.78 14.57 -7.83
#